data_AF-A4XN54-F1
#
_entry.id   AF-A4XN54-F1
#
_cell.length_a   1.000
_cell.length_b   1.000
_cell.length_c   1.000
_cell.angle_alpha   90.00
_cell.angle_beta   90.00
_cell.angle_gamma   90.00
#
_symmetry.space_group_name_H-M   'P 1'
#
loop_
_entity.id
_entity.type
_entity.pdbx_description
1 polymer ?
#
loop_
_entity_poly.entity_id
_entity_poly.type
_entity_poly.pdbx_seq_one_letter_code
_entity_poly.pdbx_strand_id
1 'polypeptide(L)' 'MRVRKYILLIIKFLIRFYQKVISPMKVVPSCRFYPTCSEYTLQAIEKYGFYGLWLGFKRIIKCHPFHPGGYDPLK' A
#
# COMPACT_ATOMS: atom_id res chain seq x y z
N MET A 1 14.31 14.96 12.78
CA MET A 1 13.65 15.07 11.45
C MET A 1 14.32 14.24 10.33
N ARG A 2 15.57 13.78 10.46
CA ARG A 2 16.31 13.10 9.37
C ARG A 2 16.04 11.59 9.26
N VAL A 3 15.95 10.87 10.39
CA VAL A 3 15.71 9.40 10.44
C VAL A 3 14.35 9.00 9.86
N ARG A 4 13.31 9.79 10.12
CA ARG A 4 11.94 9.53 9.64
C ARG A 4 11.86 9.49 8.11
N LYS A 5 12.63 10.32 7.41
CA LYS A 5 12.66 10.36 5.94
C LYS A 5 13.34 9.11 5.37
N TYR A 6 14.44 8.65 5.95
CA TYR A 6 15.15 7.45 5.50
C TYR A 6 14.34 6.17 5.71
N ILE A 7 13.66 6.02 6.84
CA ILE A 7 12.78 4.88 7.09
C ILE A 7 11.66 4.81 6.05
N LEU A 8 11.00 5.94 5.76
CA LEU A 8 9.93 5.97 4.76
C LEU A 8 10.46 5.71 3.34
N LEU A 9 11.69 6.14 3.02
CA LEU A 9 12.33 5.81 1.74
C LEU A 9 12.61 4.32 1.58
N ILE A 10 13.09 3.65 2.62
CA ILE A 10 13.32 2.20 2.62
C ILE A 10 12.01 1.46 2.40
N ILE A 11 10.94 1.87 3.08
CA ILE A 11 9.62 1.25 2.93
C ILE A 11 9.06 1.47 1.52
N LYS A 12 9.15 2.69 0.98
CA LYS A 12 8.74 2.97 -0.41
C LYS A 12 9.52 2.11 -1.40
N PHE A 13 10.82 1.94 -1.19
CA PHE A 13 11.67 1.10 -2.02
C PHE A 13 11.26 -0.37 -1.96
N LEU A 14 11.01 -0.92 -0.76
CA LEU A 14 10.54 -2.29 -0.57
C LEU A 14 9.19 -2.53 -1.27
N ILE A 15 8.25 -1.59 -1.16
CA ILE A 15 6.93 -1.70 -1.82
C ILE A 15 7.09 -1.64 -3.34
N ARG A 16 7.91 -0.73 -3.88
CA ARG A 16 8.20 -0.63 -5.31
C ARG A 16 8.92 -1.87 -5.84
N PHE A 17 9.85 -2.42 -5.07
CA PHE A 17 10.53 -3.68 -5.39
C PHE A 17 9.53 -4.85 -5.42
N TYR A 18 8.66 -4.93 -4.41
CA TYR A 18 7.56 -5.90 -4.37
C TYR A 18 6.63 -5.75 -5.59
N GLN A 19 6.21 -4.53 -5.94
CA GLN A 19 5.40 -4.27 -7.13
C GLN A 19 6.13 -4.70 -8.41
N LYS A 20 7.43 -4.42 -8.56
CA LYS A 20 8.16 -4.70 -9.80
C LYS A 20 8.54 -6.17 -9.96
N VAL A 21 8.81 -6.88 -8.86
CA VAL A 21 9.29 -8.27 -8.87
C VAL A 21 8.15 -9.26 -8.70
N ILE A 22 7.22 -8.98 -7.77
CA ILE A 22 6.16 -9.92 -7.39
C ILE A 22 4.83 -9.61 -8.09
N SER A 23 4.53 -8.35 -8.40
CA SER A 23 3.29 -8.04 -9.16
C SER A 23 3.22 -8.65 -10.56
N PRO A 24 4.29 -8.72 -11.39
CA PRO A 24 4.20 -9.37 -12.70
C PRO A 24 4.00 -10.90 -12.60
N MET A 25 4.34 -11.49 -11.44
CA MET A 25 4.09 -12.90 -11.16
C MET A 25 2.64 -13.16 -10.71
N LYS A 26 1.89 -12.13 -10.33
CA LYS A 26 0.48 -12.24 -9.95
C LYS A 26 -0.40 -12.15 -11.19
N VAL A 27 -0.87 -13.31 -11.64
CA VAL A 27 -1.77 -13.47 -12.81
C VAL A 27 -3.14 -12.83 -12.58
N VAL A 28 -3.57 -12.68 -11.32
CA VAL A 28 -4.86 -12.06 -10.94
C VAL A 28 -4.66 -10.88 -10.00
N PRO A 29 -5.47 -9.80 -10.13
CA PRO A 29 -5.46 -8.72 -9.16
C PRO A 29 -5.98 -9.23 -7.82
N SER A 30 -5.08 -9.55 -6.89
CA SER A 30 -5.46 -9.98 -5.53
C SER A 30 -6.11 -8.84 -4.73
N CYS A 31 -5.86 -7.59 -5.12
CA CYS A 31 -6.43 -6.43 -4.46
C CYS A 31 -7.86 -6.17 -4.95
N ARG A 32 -8.81 -6.24 -4.01
CA ARG A 32 -10.22 -5.88 -4.25
C ARG A 32 -10.48 -4.37 -4.27
N PHE A 33 -9.51 -3.57 -3.83
CA PHE A 33 -9.62 -2.12 -3.79
C PHE A 33 -8.80 -1.46 -4.90
N TYR A 34 -9.28 -0.32 -5.39
CA TYR A 34 -8.59 0.53 -6.35
C TYR A 34 -8.32 1.93 -5.76
N PRO A 35 -7.09 2.50 -5.85
CA PRO A 35 -5.84 1.84 -6.22
C PRO A 35 -5.50 0.64 -5.30
N THR A 36 -4.57 -0.21 -5.75
CA THR A 36 -4.15 -1.43 -5.03
C THR A 36 -3.66 -1.11 -3.61
N CYS A 37 -3.70 -2.08 -2.70
CA CYS A 37 -3.29 -1.85 -1.31
C CYS A 37 -1.82 -1.37 -1.20
N SER A 38 -0.92 -1.84 -2.07
CA SER A 38 0.47 -1.39 -2.12
C SER A 38 0.59 0.07 -2.60
N GLU A 39 -0.14 0.43 -3.66
CA GLU A 39 -0.16 1.79 -4.20
C GLU A 39 -0.82 2.77 -3.23
N TYR A 40 -1.91 2.37 -2.60
CA TYR A 40 -2.55 3.12 -1.52
C TYR A 40 -1.60 3.35 -0.35
N THR A 41 -0.84 2.33 0.06
CA THR A 41 0.13 2.45 1.16
C THR A 41 1.24 3.44 0.80
N LEU A 42 1.71 3.45 -0.45
CA LEU A 42 2.69 4.43 -0.94
C LEU A 42 2.16 5.86 -0.84
N GLN A 43 0.94 6.10 -1.35
CA GLN A 43 0.29 7.42 -1.30
C GLN A 43 -0.02 7.85 0.14
N ALA A 44 -0.44 6.92 1.00
CA ALA A 44 -0.72 7.18 2.40
C ALA A 44 0.56 7.54 3.19
N ILE A 45 1.67 6.84 2.93
CA ILE A 45 2.98 7.16 3.53
C ILE A 45 3.46 8.54 3.10
N GLU A 46 3.22 8.90 1.84
CA GLU A 46 3.60 10.21 1.29
C GLU A 46 2.79 11.35 1.92
N LYS A 47 1.48 11.14 2.12
CA LYS A 47 0.57 12.15 2.68
C LYS A 47 0.60 12.24 4.20
N TYR A 48 0.69 11.10 4.91
CA TYR A 48 0.52 11.01 6.36
C TYR A 48 1.73 10.43 7.13
N GLY A 49 2.83 10.07 6.44
CA GLY A 49 4.02 9.50 7.07
C GLY A 49 3.75 8.13 7.72
N PHE A 50 4.10 7.96 8.99
CA PHE A 50 3.89 6.70 9.72
C PHE A 50 2.41 6.31 9.83
N TYR A 51 1.50 7.28 9.90
CA TYR A 51 0.07 6.99 9.91
C TYR A 51 -0.40 6.37 8.58
N GLY A 52 0.33 6.62 7.49
CA GLY A 52 0.10 5.98 6.20
C GLY A 52 0.31 4.47 6.22
N LEU A 53 1.25 3.96 7.03
CA LEU A 53 1.44 2.53 7.22
C LEU A 53 0.24 1.89 7.92
N TRP A 54 -0.31 2.57 8.93
CA TRP A 54 -1.50 2.10 9.64
C TRP A 54 -2.72 2.04 8.71
N LEU A 55 -2.93 3.06 7.88
CA LEU A 55 -3.99 3.09 6.87
C LEU A 55 -3.83 1.96 5.84
N GLY A 56 -2.61 1.77 5.32
CA GLY A 56 -2.29 0.69 4.40
C GLY A 56 -2.55 -0.70 5.00
N PHE A 57 -2.06 -0.93 6.22
CA PHE A 57 -2.22 -2.20 6.94
C PHE A 57 -3.70 -2.51 7.22
N LYS A 58 -4.46 -1.53 7.70
CA LYS A 58 -5.91 -1.66 7.92
C LYS A 58 -6.63 -2.06 6.62
N ARG A 59 -6.19 -1.54 5.48
CA ARG A 59 -6.78 -1.88 4.18
C ARG A 59 -6.38 -3.27 3.69
N ILE A 60 -5.14 -3.72 3.96
CA ILE A 60 -4.70 -5.09 3.67
C ILE A 60 -5.57 -6.09 4.44
N ILE A 61 -5.87 -5.84 5.72
CA ILE A 61 -6.78 -6.69 6.52
C ILE A 61 -8.18 -6.74 5.91
N LYS A 62 -8.68 -5.61 5.42
CA LYS A 62 -9.99 -5.55 4.73
C LYS A 62 -9.98 -6.19 3.34
N CYS A 63 -8.81 -6.47 2.77
CA CYS A 63 -8.65 -7.04 1.44
C CYS A 63 -8.89 -8.57 1.45
N HIS A 64 -10.06 -8.99 1.93
CA HIS A 64 -10.51 -10.39 1.94
C HIS A 64 -11.62 -10.60 0.88
N PRO A 65 -11.82 -11.83 0.37
CA PRO A 65 -12.79 -12.12 -0.69
C PRO A 65 -14.26 -11.92 -0.28
N PHE A 66 -14.53 -11.71 1.00
CA PHE A 66 -15.87 -11.39 1.52
C PHE A 66 -16.10 -9.88 1.68
N HIS A 67 -15.12 -9.03 1.37
CA HIS A 67 -15.32 -7.59 1.31
C HIS A 67 -15.70 -7.20 -0.12
N PRO A 68 -16.70 -6.31 -0.31
CA PRO A 68 -17.08 -5.83 -1.65
C PRO A 68 -15.97 -5.06 -2.39
N GLY A 69 -14.82 -4.80 -1.75
CA GLY A 69 -13.81 -3.91 -2.30
C GLY A 69 -14.33 -2.48 -2.45
N GLY A 70 -13.68 -1.68 -3.29
CA GLY A 70 -14.11 -0.31 -3.58
C GLY A 70 -12.98 0.63 -4.02
N TYR A 71 -13.35 1.84 -4.42
CA TYR A 71 -12.41 2.92 -4.71
C TYR A 71 -12.04 3.68 -3.44
N ASP A 72 -10.74 3.84 -3.17
CA ASP A 72 -10.30 4.68 -2.05
C ASP A 72 -8.87 5.24 -2.28
N PRO A 73 -8.76 6.54 -2.57
CA PRO A 73 -7.50 7.29 -2.62
C PRO A 73 -7.50 8.36 -1.52
N LEU A 74 -7.58 7.88 -0.28
CA LEU A 74 -7.22 8.60 0.95
C LEU A 74 -8.31 9.52 1.50
N LYS A 75 -9.52 8.96 1.63
CA LYS A 75 -10.56 9.42 2.55
C LYS A 75 -10.27 8.95 3.98
#